data_AF-A0A1J3DTY5-F1
#
_entry.id   AF-A0A1J3DTY5-F1
#
_cell.length_a   1.000
_cell.length_b   1.000
_cell.length_c   1.000
_cell.angle_alpha   90.00
_cell.angle_beta   90.00
_cell.angle_gamma   90.00
#
_symmetry.space_group_name_H-M   'P 1'
#
loop_
_entity.id
_entity.type
_entity.pdbx_description
1 polymer ?
#
loop_
_entity_poly.entity_id
_entity_poly.type
_entity_poly.pdbx_seq_one_letter_code
_entity_poly.pdbx_strand_id
1 'polypeptide(L)'
;IKRDIYKNILLHFDSASQQEVVEIHESRELHGEAAANAEFVSFVDINSTRLKSFFSETKSVKGCSLRMCRDMKDLFCEVDKESLGSLESLSITNFPSLETICWGGSFKNLKKLSIDCCPNIKTLFPEASQMPSSLEVLH
;
A
#
# COMPACT_ATOMS: atom_id res chain seq x y z
N ILE A 1 -4.68 -17.22 -21.10
CA ILE A 1 -3.87 -17.24 -19.86
C ILE A 1 -3.64 -15.84 -19.26
N LYS A 2 -3.41 -14.77 -20.05
CA LYS A 2 -3.21 -13.42 -19.47
C LYS A 2 -4.46 -12.75 -18.87
N ARG A 3 -5.67 -12.91 -19.43
CA ARG A 3 -6.89 -12.20 -18.95
C ARG A 3 -7.42 -12.62 -17.58
N ASP A 4 -7.24 -13.88 -17.19
CA ASP A 4 -7.85 -14.43 -15.97
C ASP A 4 -7.10 -14.03 -14.69
N ILE A 5 -5.82 -13.69 -14.81
CA ILE A 5 -5.02 -13.17 -13.69
C ILE A 5 -5.46 -11.74 -13.35
N TYR A 6 -5.79 -10.91 -14.35
CA TYR A 6 -6.27 -9.54 -14.13
C TYR A 6 -7.63 -9.50 -13.44
N LYS A 7 -8.52 -10.45 -13.74
CA LYS A 7 -9.79 -10.59 -13.00
C LYS A 7 -9.55 -10.97 -11.55
N ASN A 8 -8.58 -11.85 -11.25
CA ASN A 8 -8.32 -12.27 -9.87
C ASN A 8 -7.75 -11.17 -8.97
N ILE A 9 -6.96 -10.24 -9.53
CA ILE A 9 -6.46 -9.08 -8.77
C ILE A 9 -7.58 -8.07 -8.51
N LEU A 10 -8.49 -7.87 -9.47
CA LEU A 10 -9.70 -7.07 -9.29
C LEU A 10 -10.71 -7.71 -8.33
N LEU A 11 -10.74 -9.04 -8.22
CA LEU A 11 -11.65 -9.74 -7.29
C LEU A 11 -11.27 -9.54 -5.81
N HIS A 12 -10.03 -9.13 -5.52
CA HIS A 12 -9.62 -8.80 -4.15
C HIS A 12 -10.05 -7.40 -3.71
N PHE A 13 -10.32 -6.51 -4.67
CA PHE A 13 -10.90 -5.20 -4.45
C PHE A 13 -12.38 -5.28 -4.82
N ASP A 14 -13.20 -5.61 -3.82
CA ASP A 14 -14.67 -5.64 -3.83
C ASP A 14 -15.34 -5.12 -5.12
N SER A 15 -15.99 -6.02 -5.85
CA SER A 15 -16.53 -5.85 -7.21
C SER A 15 -17.63 -4.78 -7.40
N ALA A 16 -17.81 -3.85 -6.47
CA ALA A 16 -18.93 -2.91 -6.45
C ALA A 16 -18.61 -1.49 -6.96
N SER A 17 -17.36 -1.07 -7.10
CA SER A 17 -17.04 0.27 -7.62
C SER A 17 -16.19 0.20 -8.88
N GLN A 18 -16.80 0.59 -10.01
CA GLN A 18 -16.07 1.01 -11.20
C GLN A 18 -15.32 2.31 -10.87
N GLN A 19 -14.20 2.21 -10.15
CA GLN A 19 -13.35 3.34 -9.80
C GLN A 19 -12.07 3.35 -10.65
N GLU A 20 -11.60 4.55 -10.94
CA GLU A 20 -10.43 4.83 -11.77
C GLU A 20 -9.16 4.34 -11.06
N VAL A 21 -8.69 3.13 -11.43
CA VAL A 21 -7.45 2.54 -10.91
C VAL A 21 -6.30 2.97 -11.81
N VAL A 22 -5.40 3.79 -11.31
CA VAL A 22 -4.17 4.18 -12.02
C VAL A 22 -3.06 3.19 -11.65
N GLU A 23 -2.66 2.35 -12.60
CA GLU A 23 -1.53 1.42 -12.45
C GLU A 23 -0.23 2.14 -12.83
N ILE A 24 0.64 2.38 -11.85
CA ILE A 24 1.90 3.10 -12.05
C ILE A 24 2.99 2.05 -12.29
N HIS A 25 3.19 1.72 -13.56
CA HIS A 25 4.28 0.85 -14.00
C HIS A 25 5.61 1.60 -13.92
N GLU A 26 6.66 0.85 -13.58
CA GLU A 26 8.06 1.23 -13.34
C GLU A 26 8.64 2.33 -14.25
N SER A 27 8.10 2.52 -15.47
CA SER A 27 8.61 3.43 -16.50
C SER A 27 7.86 4.76 -16.68
N ARG A 28 6.85 5.10 -15.88
CA ARG A 28 6.22 6.43 -15.97
C ARG A 28 6.64 7.29 -14.78
N GLU A 29 7.24 8.43 -15.09
CA GLU A 29 7.51 9.49 -14.14
C GLU A 29 6.23 9.72 -13.31
N LEU A 30 6.38 9.66 -11.99
CA LEU A 30 5.36 10.07 -11.01
C LEU A 30 5.22 11.60 -11.04
N HIS A 31 5.07 12.19 -12.21
CA HIS A 31 5.01 13.63 -12.37
C HIS A 31 3.74 14.00 -13.13
N GLY A 32 2.81 14.63 -12.40
CA GLY A 32 1.58 15.19 -12.94
C GLY A 32 0.37 15.08 -12.01
N GLU A 33 -0.65 15.89 -12.31
CA GLU A 33 -1.94 16.00 -11.60
C GLU A 33 -2.71 14.67 -11.45
N ALA A 34 -2.40 13.67 -12.29
CA ALA A 34 -3.04 12.36 -12.27
C ALA A 34 -2.72 11.55 -10.99
N ALA A 35 -1.53 11.71 -10.39
CA ALA A 35 -1.18 11.05 -9.14
C ALA A 35 -1.83 11.73 -7.91
N ALA A 36 -2.04 13.04 -7.97
CA ALA A 36 -2.60 13.84 -6.88
C ALA A 36 -4.10 13.56 -6.62
N ASN A 37 -4.82 13.13 -7.65
CA ASN A 37 -6.27 12.88 -7.60
C ASN A 37 -6.64 11.38 -7.53
N ALA A 38 -5.66 10.47 -7.59
CA ALA A 38 -5.93 9.04 -7.57
C ALA A 38 -6.42 8.57 -6.18
N GLU A 39 -7.60 7.96 -6.12
CA GLU A 39 -8.13 7.35 -4.90
C GLU A 39 -7.44 6.00 -4.61
N PHE A 40 -6.98 5.32 -5.66
CA PHE A 40 -6.31 4.01 -5.59
C PHE A 40 -5.02 4.02 -6.39
N VAL A 41 -3.95 3.54 -5.77
CA VAL A 41 -2.64 3.41 -6.40
C VAL A 41 -2.08 2.00 -6.26
N SER A 42 -1.38 1.56 -7.29
CA SER A 42 -0.66 0.29 -7.31
C SER A 42 0.76 0.52 -7.78
N PHE A 43 1.71 0.04 -6.99
CA PHE A 43 3.14 0.10 -7.29
C PHE A 43 3.72 -1.30 -7.43
N VAL A 44 4.58 -1.45 -8.44
CA VAL A 44 5.38 -2.65 -8.68
C VAL A 44 6.84 -2.24 -8.63
N ASP A 45 7.63 -2.92 -7.81
CA ASP A 45 9.07 -2.70 -7.63
C ASP A 45 9.45 -1.24 -7.32
N ILE A 46 8.72 -0.61 -6.38
CA ILE A 46 8.99 0.75 -5.93
C ILE A 46 10.05 0.77 -4.83
N ASN A 47 10.99 1.71 -4.90
CA ASN A 47 11.95 1.94 -3.84
C ASN A 47 11.38 2.85 -2.73
N SER A 48 12.02 2.83 -1.56
CA SER A 48 11.55 3.55 -0.38
C SER A 48 11.51 5.07 -0.58
N THR A 49 12.49 5.64 -1.30
CA THR A 49 12.54 7.09 -1.59
C THR A 49 11.34 7.55 -2.42
N ARG A 50 10.98 6.83 -3.48
CA ARG A 50 9.82 7.17 -4.33
C ARG A 50 8.51 6.98 -3.59
N LEU A 51 8.38 5.91 -2.80
CA LEU A 51 7.21 5.68 -1.97
C LEU A 51 6.99 6.82 -0.97
N LYS A 52 8.06 7.27 -0.32
CA LYS A 52 8.04 8.41 0.61
C LYS A 52 7.62 9.71 -0.09
N SER A 53 8.23 10.04 -1.23
CA SER A 53 7.88 11.24 -2.02
C SER A 53 6.40 11.23 -2.37
N PHE A 54 5.90 10.10 -2.88
CA PHE A 54 4.51 9.94 -3.27
C PHE A 54 3.54 10.27 -2.11
N PHE A 55 3.70 9.61 -0.96
CA PHE A 55 2.80 9.87 0.17
C PHE A 55 3.02 11.25 0.83
N SER A 56 4.18 11.88 0.65
CA SER A 56 4.36 13.27 1.08
C SER A 56 3.55 14.26 0.24
N GLU A 57 3.38 13.96 -1.05
CA GLU A 57 2.69 14.81 -2.04
C GLU A 57 1.19 14.50 -2.12
N THR A 58 0.79 13.25 -1.87
CA THR A 58 -0.60 12.79 -2.03
C THR A 58 -1.20 12.35 -0.68
N LYS A 59 -2.20 13.09 -0.20
CA LYS A 59 -2.90 12.82 1.07
C LYS A 59 -4.34 12.31 0.88
N SER A 60 -4.76 12.10 -0.36
CA SER A 60 -6.13 11.71 -0.75
C SER A 60 -6.30 10.20 -1.01
N VAL A 61 -5.19 9.46 -1.11
CA VAL A 61 -5.18 8.04 -1.48
C VAL A 61 -5.85 7.19 -0.41
N LYS A 62 -6.88 6.43 -0.81
CA LYS A 62 -7.60 5.51 0.07
C LYS A 62 -7.16 4.06 -0.09
N GLY A 63 -6.65 3.67 -1.26
CA GLY A 63 -6.17 2.31 -1.49
C GLY A 63 -4.75 2.29 -2.02
N CYS A 64 -3.91 1.43 -1.46
CA CYS A 64 -2.53 1.23 -1.90
C CYS A 64 -2.23 -0.27 -2.04
N SER A 65 -1.71 -0.66 -3.20
CA SER A 65 -1.13 -1.98 -3.44
C SER A 65 0.36 -1.84 -3.73
N LEU A 66 1.18 -2.60 -3.00
CA LEU A 66 2.62 -2.64 -3.15
C LEU A 66 3.04 -4.06 -3.50
N ARG A 67 3.78 -4.23 -4.60
CA ARG A 67 4.18 -5.55 -5.10
C ARG A 67 5.65 -5.62 -5.50
N MET A 68 6.26 -6.79 -5.26
CA MET A 68 7.58 -7.16 -5.79
C MET A 68 8.75 -6.26 -5.39
N CYS A 69 8.67 -5.53 -4.26
CA CYS A 69 9.77 -4.67 -3.83
C CYS A 69 10.78 -5.50 -3.02
N ARG A 70 11.84 -5.97 -3.69
CA ARG A 70 12.68 -7.06 -3.16
C ARG A 70 13.70 -6.63 -2.11
N ASP A 71 14.17 -5.39 -2.19
CA ASP A 71 15.27 -4.91 -1.36
C ASP A 71 14.80 -4.08 -0.16
N MET A 72 13.49 -3.86 -0.03
CA MET A 72 12.92 -3.02 1.02
C MET A 72 12.81 -3.79 2.34
N LYS A 73 13.55 -3.34 3.36
CA LYS A 73 13.54 -3.94 4.71
C LYS A 73 12.51 -3.32 5.63
N ASP A 74 12.25 -2.04 5.45
CA ASP A 74 11.33 -1.25 6.25
C ASP A 74 10.33 -0.53 5.35
N LEU A 75 9.07 -0.49 5.79
CA LEU A 75 7.99 0.15 5.06
C LEU A 75 7.37 1.27 5.90
N PHE A 76 7.18 2.44 5.28
CA PHE A 76 6.58 3.65 5.87
C PHE A 76 7.30 4.32 7.05
N CYS A 77 8.52 3.91 7.41
CA CYS A 77 9.19 4.40 8.62
C CYS A 77 9.59 5.88 8.60
N GLU A 78 9.75 6.48 7.43
CA GLU A 78 10.03 7.92 7.27
C GLU A 78 8.92 8.61 6.45
N VAL A 79 7.71 8.08 6.49
CA VAL A 79 6.53 8.76 5.92
C VAL A 79 5.86 9.56 7.03
N ASP A 80 5.52 10.82 6.73
CA ASP A 80 4.82 11.70 7.67
C ASP A 80 3.53 11.05 8.19
N LYS A 81 3.30 11.15 9.49
CA LYS A 81 2.16 10.45 10.13
C LYS A 81 0.81 10.85 9.55
N GLU A 82 0.66 12.11 9.15
CA GLU A 82 -0.59 12.60 8.57
C GLU A 82 -0.80 12.14 7.11
N SER A 83 0.26 11.72 6.42
CA SER A 83 0.21 11.41 4.98
C SER A 83 -0.55 10.13 4.66
N LEU A 84 -0.61 9.18 5.61
CA LEU A 84 -1.29 7.88 5.42
C LEU A 84 -2.69 7.87 6.05
N GLY A 85 -3.13 9.01 6.59
CA GLY A 85 -4.35 9.10 7.37
C GLY A 85 -5.63 8.85 6.59
N SER A 86 -5.61 8.96 5.26
CA SER A 86 -6.74 8.67 4.37
C SER A 86 -6.79 7.22 3.89
N LEU A 87 -5.73 6.44 4.12
CA LEU A 87 -5.63 5.08 3.60
C LEU A 87 -6.61 4.16 4.33
N GLU A 88 -7.52 3.56 3.57
CA GLU A 88 -8.54 2.60 4.03
C GLU A 88 -8.19 1.15 3.69
N SER A 89 -7.41 0.93 2.62
CA SER A 89 -6.98 -0.41 2.19
C SER A 89 -5.50 -0.45 1.83
N LEU A 90 -4.78 -1.41 2.39
CA LEU A 90 -3.35 -1.65 2.11
C LEU A 90 -3.12 -3.11 1.76
N SER A 91 -2.47 -3.36 0.63
CA SER A 91 -2.03 -4.68 0.21
C SER A 91 -0.53 -4.66 -0.02
N ILE A 92 0.19 -5.57 0.63
CA ILE A 92 1.64 -5.74 0.52
C ILE A 92 1.90 -7.18 0.08
N THR A 93 2.48 -7.35 -1.10
CA THR A 93 2.70 -8.69 -1.66
C THR A 93 4.11 -8.87 -2.22
N ASN A 94 4.74 -10.00 -1.90
CA ASN A 94 6.05 -10.38 -2.44
C ASN A 94 7.16 -9.37 -2.05
N PHE A 95 7.33 -9.18 -0.75
CA PHE A 95 8.44 -8.41 -0.17
C PHE A 95 9.39 -9.37 0.58
N PRO A 96 10.32 -10.03 -0.13
CA PRO A 96 11.20 -11.04 0.47
C PRO A 96 12.11 -10.49 1.56
N SER A 97 12.49 -9.21 1.51
CA SER A 97 13.38 -8.60 2.51
C SER A 97 12.66 -7.79 3.59
N LEU A 98 11.33 -7.66 3.52
CA LEU A 98 10.58 -6.81 4.45
C LEU A 98 10.57 -7.43 5.84
N GLU A 99 11.13 -6.69 6.80
CA GLU A 99 11.26 -7.08 8.19
C GLU A 99 10.27 -6.30 9.07
N THR A 100 10.03 -5.02 8.75
CA THR A 100 9.25 -4.10 9.59
C THR A 100 8.30 -3.23 8.79
N ILE A 101 7.07 -3.07 9.28
CA ILE A 101 6.13 -2.06 8.78
C ILE A 101 5.90 -1.04 9.92
N CYS A 102 6.15 0.23 9.63
CA CYS A 102 5.99 1.31 10.60
C CYS A 102 4.54 1.80 10.61
N TRP A 103 3.72 1.17 11.44
CA TRP A 103 2.29 1.50 11.56
C TRP A 103 2.03 2.86 12.23
N GLY A 104 2.74 3.18 13.30
CA GLY A 104 2.63 4.47 13.98
C GLY A 104 1.18 4.94 14.23
N GLY A 105 0.98 6.26 14.34
CA GLY A 105 -0.37 6.87 14.37
C GLY A 105 -0.95 7.15 12.99
N SER A 106 -0.34 6.59 11.94
CA SER A 106 -0.51 7.08 10.58
C SER A 106 -1.73 6.48 9.87
N PHE A 107 -2.15 5.28 10.27
CA PHE A 107 -3.19 4.49 9.60
C PHE A 107 -4.57 4.59 10.29
N LYS A 108 -5.00 5.80 10.67
CA LYS A 108 -6.24 5.99 11.46
C LYS A 108 -7.51 5.46 10.78
N ASN A 109 -7.54 5.42 9.46
CA ASN A 109 -8.71 4.97 8.67
C ASN A 109 -8.52 3.59 8.02
N LEU A 110 -7.43 2.88 8.31
CA LEU A 110 -7.14 1.62 7.63
C LEU A 110 -8.10 0.52 8.11
N LYS A 111 -8.93 0.03 7.20
CA LYS A 111 -9.95 -1.01 7.43
C LYS A 111 -9.53 -2.37 6.92
N LYS A 112 -8.79 -2.41 5.81
CA LYS A 112 -8.38 -3.65 5.15
C LYS A 112 -6.86 -3.71 5.03
N LEU A 113 -6.28 -4.78 5.57
CA LEU A 113 -4.86 -5.07 5.43
C LEU A 113 -4.68 -6.48 4.86
N SER A 114 -3.90 -6.61 3.80
CA SER A 114 -3.48 -7.90 3.25
C SER A 114 -1.96 -7.95 3.13
N ILE A 115 -1.35 -9.00 3.67
CA ILE A 115 0.10 -9.23 3.62
C ILE A 115 0.36 -10.66 3.14
N ASP A 116 0.94 -10.78 1.96
CA ASP A 116 1.19 -12.08 1.33
C ASP A 116 2.63 -12.18 0.81
N CYS A 117 3.21 -13.37 0.86
CA CYS A 117 4.59 -13.62 0.40
C CYS A 117 5.65 -12.67 1.01
N CYS A 118 5.55 -12.37 2.32
CA CYS A 118 6.48 -11.51 3.07
C CYS A 118 7.19 -12.31 4.19
N PRO A 119 8.12 -13.22 3.85
CA PRO A 119 8.63 -14.26 4.75
C PRO A 119 9.46 -13.75 5.94
N ASN A 120 10.02 -12.53 5.84
CA ASN A 120 10.90 -11.98 6.88
C ASN A 120 10.17 -11.13 7.93
N ILE A 121 8.86 -10.89 7.75
CA ILE A 121 8.05 -10.21 8.76
C ILE A 121 7.82 -11.18 9.92
N LYS A 122 8.33 -10.83 11.11
CA LYS A 122 8.16 -11.64 12.32
C LYS A 122 6.94 -11.22 13.14
N THR A 123 6.69 -9.92 13.20
CA THR A 123 5.61 -9.34 13.98
C THR A 123 4.97 -8.22 13.16
N LEU A 124 3.64 -8.27 13.03
CA LEU A 124 2.90 -7.22 12.34
C LEU A 124 2.78 -5.98 13.21
N PHE A 125 2.28 -6.12 14.43
CA PHE A 125 2.12 -5.01 15.37
C PHE A 125 2.95 -5.29 16.63
N PRO A 126 4.23 -4.85 16.67
CA PRO A 126 5.09 -5.01 17.85
C PRO A 126 4.45 -4.53 19.15
N GLU A 127 3.71 -3.41 19.09
CA GLU A 127 2.97 -2.87 20.23
C GLU A 127 1.47 -2.85 19.92
N ALA A 128 0.61 -3.11 20.90
CA ALA A 128 -0.85 -3.08 20.71
C ALA A 128 -1.36 -1.71 20.24
N SER A 129 -0.66 -0.63 20.62
CA SER A 129 -0.96 0.74 20.19
C SER A 129 -0.68 1.00 18.70
N GLN A 130 0.04 0.11 18.03
CA GLN A 130 0.34 0.20 16.60
C GLN A 130 -0.73 -0.46 15.72
N MET A 131 -1.63 -1.25 16.31
CA MET A 131 -2.74 -1.84 15.57
C MET A 131 -3.74 -0.73 15.19
N PRO A 132 -4.09 -0.57 13.90
CA PRO A 132 -5.05 0.43 13.48
C PRO A 132 -6.42 0.18 14.14
N SER A 133 -6.97 1.18 14.82
CA SER A 133 -8.24 1.04 15.54
C SER A 133 -9.45 0.77 14.63
N SER A 134 -9.32 1.11 13.35
CA SER A 134 -10.34 0.94 12.32
C SER A 134 -10.21 -0.37 11.54
N LEU A 135 -9.25 -1.23 11.88
CA LEU A 135 -8.97 -2.45 11.12
C LEU A 135 -10.11 -3.46 11.28
N GLU A 136 -10.77 -3.78 10.17
CA GLU A 136 -11.92 -4.69 10.10
C GLU A 136 -11.51 -6.05 9.51
N VAL A 137 -10.58 -6.05 8.55
CA VAL A 137 -10.16 -7.23 7.80
C VAL A 137 -8.64 -7.32 7.76
N LEU A 138 -8.12 -8.49 8.16
CA LEU A 138 -6.71 -8.85 8.08
C LEU A 138 -6.59 -10.20 7.34
N HIS A 139 -5.87 -10.20 6.21
CA HIS A 139 -5.57 -11.39 5.40
C HIS A 139 -4.08 -11.65 5.29
#